data_AF-A0A792HYS4-F1
#
_entry.id   AF-A0A792HYS4-F1
#
_cell.length_a   1.000
_cell.length_b   1.000
_cell.length_c   1.000
_cell.angle_alpha   90.00
_cell.angle_beta   90.00
_cell.angle_gamma   90.00
#
_symmetry.space_group_name_H-M   'P 1'
#
loop_
_entity.id
_entity.type
_entity.pdbx_description
1 polymer ?
#
loop_
_entity_poly.entity_id
_entity_poly.type
_entity_poly.pdbx_seq_one_letter_code
_entity_poly.pdbx_strand_id
1 'polypeptide(L)'
;QIVVDSAGNAEEVQLGSPRRLALIYNVNTRVAYNAGRYTQMMNNTDTHPFWQYVAVMDSRTRPAHSALNGLVFRYDDPFWNTHYPPNGWNCRCRVRPLSQTRLDAMGLSVSSGQDHLSTRNVEAGVDKQTGEVREMPVTTYSDGTRTMTPDVGWSYNPGSAAFGTDQALLRKLI
;
A
#
# COMPACT_ATOMS: atom_id res chain seq x y z
N GLN A 1 -22.36 18.41 -13.74
CA GLN A 1 -22.48 17.55 -14.96
C GLN A 1 -23.60 16.57 -14.69
N ILE A 2 -24.36 16.12 -15.69
CA ILE A 2 -25.48 15.20 -15.46
C ILE A 2 -25.06 13.78 -15.84
N VAL A 3 -25.29 12.81 -14.95
CA VAL A 3 -25.17 11.38 -15.25
C VAL A 3 -26.57 10.77 -15.23
N VAL A 4 -26.85 9.92 -16.21
CA VAL A 4 -28.12 9.20 -16.33
C VAL A 4 -27.88 7.73 -16.03
N ASP A 5 -28.67 7.14 -15.14
CA ASP A 5 -28.60 5.71 -14.82
C ASP A 5 -29.30 4.83 -15.87
N SER A 6 -29.24 3.51 -15.68
CA SER A 6 -29.87 2.52 -16.58
C SER A 6 -31.40 2.56 -16.58
N ALA A 7 -32.01 3.18 -15.57
CA ALA A 7 -33.45 3.39 -15.45
C ALA A 7 -33.91 4.75 -16.00
N GLY A 8 -32.98 5.58 -16.51
CA GLY A 8 -33.28 6.89 -17.09
C GLY A 8 -33.34 8.03 -16.07
N ASN A 9 -32.94 7.82 -14.82
CA ASN A 9 -32.89 8.88 -13.83
C ASN A 9 -31.64 9.74 -14.04
N ALA A 10 -31.83 11.05 -14.12
CA ALA A 10 -30.75 12.03 -14.28
C ALA A 10 -30.37 12.64 -12.92
N GLU A 11 -29.10 12.48 -12.51
CA GLU A 11 -28.55 13.08 -11.30
C GLU A 11 -27.47 14.12 -11.66
N GLU A 12 -27.52 15.29 -11.03
CA GLU A 12 -26.43 16.25 -11.12
C GLU A 12 -25.26 15.77 -10.26
N VAL A 13 -24.13 15.49 -10.91
CA VAL A 13 -22.90 15.01 -10.28
C VAL A 13 -21.75 16.00 -10.47
N GLN A 14 -20.96 16.16 -9.41
CA GLN A 14 -19.71 16.90 -9.43
C GLN A 14 -18.56 15.98 -9.86
N LEU A 15 -18.21 15.97 -11.15
CA LEU A 15 -17.14 15.09 -11.67
C LEU A 15 -15.72 15.55 -11.27
N GLY A 16 -15.55 16.80 -10.85
CA GLY A 16 -14.26 17.31 -10.38
C GLY A 16 -14.41 18.49 -9.43
N SER A 17 -13.69 18.48 -8.30
CA SER A 17 -13.52 19.62 -7.41
C SER A 17 -12.03 19.86 -7.18
N PRO A 18 -11.58 21.08 -6.83
CA PRO A 18 -10.17 21.32 -6.49
C PRO A 18 -9.64 20.34 -5.44
N ARG A 19 -10.46 19.98 -4.44
CA ARG A 19 -10.12 18.95 -3.45
C ARG A 19 -9.93 17.56 -4.07
N ARG A 20 -10.84 17.14 -4.95
CA ARG A 20 -10.75 15.82 -5.63
C ARG A 20 -9.52 15.76 -6.54
N LEU A 21 -9.28 16.81 -7.33
CA LEU A 21 -8.11 16.89 -8.20
C LEU A 21 -6.81 16.89 -7.39
N ALA A 22 -6.76 17.62 -6.28
CA ALA A 22 -5.62 17.59 -5.37
C ALA A 22 -5.40 16.21 -4.76
N LEU A 23 -6.46 15.48 -4.39
CA LEU A 23 -6.34 14.10 -3.90
C LEU A 23 -5.75 13.18 -4.97
N ILE A 24 -6.31 13.20 -6.19
CA ILE A 24 -5.83 12.39 -7.32
C ILE A 24 -4.36 12.67 -7.60
N TYR A 25 -3.99 13.94 -7.74
CA TYR A 25 -2.60 14.36 -7.96
C TYR A 25 -1.67 13.85 -6.86
N ASN A 26 -2.03 14.09 -5.59
CA ASN A 26 -1.21 13.71 -4.45
C ASN A 26 -1.04 12.19 -4.31
N VAL A 27 -2.09 11.43 -4.60
CA VAL A 27 -2.06 9.97 -4.52
C VAL A 27 -1.20 9.40 -5.65
N ASN A 28 -1.43 9.83 -6.89
CA ASN A 28 -0.66 9.35 -8.05
C ASN A 28 0.84 9.70 -7.93
N THR A 29 1.16 10.91 -7.45
CA THR A 29 2.54 11.33 -7.21
C THR A 29 3.22 10.43 -6.17
N ARG A 30 2.52 10.05 -5.10
CA ARG A 30 3.06 9.16 -4.06
C ARG A 30 3.22 7.72 -4.54
N VAL A 31 2.28 7.22 -5.34
CA VAL A 31 2.41 5.90 -5.98
C VAL A 31 3.66 5.89 -6.87
N ALA A 32 3.81 6.86 -7.77
CA ALA A 32 4.96 6.95 -8.66
C ALA A 32 6.30 7.07 -7.90
N TYR A 33 6.33 7.89 -6.85
CA TYR A 33 7.52 8.01 -6.00
C TYR A 33 7.87 6.68 -5.30
N ASN A 34 6.89 6.00 -4.71
CA ASN A 34 7.12 4.72 -4.04
C ASN A 34 7.49 3.60 -5.02
N ALA A 35 7.01 3.64 -6.27
CA ALA A 35 7.46 2.75 -7.33
C ALA A 35 8.96 2.92 -7.64
N GLY A 36 9.42 4.15 -7.88
CA GLY A 36 10.86 4.38 -8.09
C GLY A 36 11.71 3.98 -6.88
N ARG A 37 11.21 4.21 -5.67
CA ARG A 37 11.87 3.78 -4.42
C ARG A 37 11.94 2.26 -4.30
N TYR A 38 10.87 1.56 -4.65
CA TYR A 38 10.84 0.10 -4.65
C TYR A 38 11.93 -0.48 -5.55
N THR A 39 12.05 -0.01 -6.79
CA THR A 39 13.11 -0.43 -7.72
C THR A 39 14.51 -0.21 -7.15
N GLN A 40 14.78 0.98 -6.62
CA GLN A 40 16.07 1.27 -5.98
C GLN A 40 16.35 0.34 -4.80
N MET A 41 15.33 -0.01 -4.01
CA MET A 41 15.49 -0.91 -2.87
C MET A 41 15.71 -2.36 -3.33
N MET A 42 14.97 -2.82 -4.34
CA MET A 42 15.12 -4.16 -4.94
C MET A 42 16.51 -4.38 -5.52
N ASN A 43 17.12 -3.35 -6.11
CA ASN A 43 18.49 -3.41 -6.64
C ASN A 43 19.57 -3.41 -5.54
N ASN A 44 19.19 -3.14 -4.29
CA ASN A 44 20.11 -3.05 -3.16
C ASN A 44 19.83 -4.10 -2.08
N THR A 45 19.00 -5.11 -2.33
CA THR A 45 18.63 -6.12 -1.32
C THR A 45 19.82 -6.92 -0.82
N ASP A 46 20.87 -7.06 -1.63
CA ASP A 46 22.07 -7.82 -1.24
C ASP A 46 22.82 -7.14 -0.07
N THR A 47 22.72 -5.81 0.05
CA THR A 47 23.35 -5.03 1.13
C THR A 47 22.33 -4.50 2.14
N HIS A 48 21.07 -4.33 1.74
CA HIS A 48 19.98 -3.82 2.56
C HIS A 48 18.72 -4.72 2.49
N PRO A 49 18.82 -5.99 2.93
CA PRO A 49 17.73 -6.97 2.80
C PRO A 49 16.58 -6.72 3.78
N PHE A 50 16.74 -5.86 4.79
CA PHE A 50 15.73 -5.62 5.81
C PHE A 50 15.02 -4.31 5.54
N TRP A 51 13.71 -4.34 5.43
CA TRP A 51 12.89 -3.20 5.10
C TRP A 51 12.05 -2.81 6.31
N GLN A 52 12.14 -1.54 6.69
CA GLN A 52 11.39 -1.00 7.80
C GLN A 52 10.20 -0.19 7.30
N TYR A 53 9.02 -0.46 7.85
CA TYR A 53 7.84 0.35 7.65
C TYR A 53 7.94 1.64 8.47
N VAL A 54 7.80 2.80 7.81
CA VAL A 54 7.91 4.12 8.44
C VAL A 54 6.62 4.90 8.21
N ALA A 55 5.85 5.09 9.28
CA ALA A 55 4.72 6.00 9.29
C ALA A 55 5.18 7.43 9.63
N VAL A 56 4.39 8.44 9.28
CA VAL A 56 4.72 9.85 9.56
C VAL A 56 4.59 10.17 11.05
N MET A 57 3.70 9.47 11.77
CA MET A 57 3.47 9.63 13.22
C MET A 57 2.96 11.01 13.64
N ASP A 58 2.33 11.75 12.71
CA ASP A 58 1.57 12.96 13.04
C ASP A 58 0.08 12.64 13.30
N SER A 59 -0.69 13.67 13.69
CA SER A 59 -2.13 13.56 13.96
C SER A 59 -3.00 13.10 12.77
N ARG A 60 -2.44 13.08 11.55
CA ARG A 60 -3.14 12.62 10.33
C ARG A 60 -2.78 11.17 9.97
N THR A 61 -1.90 10.55 10.75
CA THR A 61 -1.56 9.14 10.58
C THR A 61 -2.64 8.30 11.25
N ARG A 62 -3.29 7.44 10.46
CA ARG A 62 -4.33 6.54 10.98
C ARG A 62 -3.71 5.57 12.00
N PRO A 63 -4.38 5.27 13.13
CA PRO A 63 -3.85 4.37 14.15
C PRO A 63 -3.35 3.03 13.61
N ALA A 64 -4.09 2.42 12.68
CA ALA A 64 -3.69 1.16 12.04
C ALA A 64 -2.35 1.28 11.27
N HIS A 65 -2.08 2.41 10.63
CA HIS A 65 -0.79 2.65 9.96
C HIS A 65 0.32 2.95 10.96
N SER A 66 0.02 3.66 12.05
CA SER A 66 0.95 3.89 13.15
C SER A 66 1.36 2.59 13.83
N ALA A 67 0.46 1.60 13.90
CA ALA A 67 0.74 0.28 14.47
C ALA A 67 1.85 -0.48 13.71
N LEU A 68 2.01 -0.22 12.40
CA LEU A 68 3.08 -0.79 11.61
C LEU A 68 4.42 -0.05 11.76
N ASN A 69 4.43 1.16 12.33
CA ASN A 69 5.63 1.97 12.39
C ASN A 69 6.74 1.27 13.16
N GLY A 70 7.90 1.16 12.54
CA GLY A 70 9.08 0.55 13.13
C GLY A 70 9.19 -0.95 12.91
N LEU A 71 8.12 -1.63 12.46
CA LEU A 71 8.20 -3.03 12.05
C LEU A 71 9.21 -3.20 10.91
N VAL A 72 9.99 -4.27 11.00
CA VAL A 72 10.99 -4.63 10.00
C VAL A 72 10.67 -6.01 9.49
N PHE A 73 10.70 -6.19 8.17
CA PHE A 73 10.57 -7.48 7.52
C PHE A 73 11.70 -7.65 6.52
N ARG A 74 12.05 -8.88 6.15
CA ARG A 74 12.94 -9.10 5.01
C ARG A 74 12.25 -8.63 3.73
N TYR A 75 13.01 -8.21 2.73
CA TYR A 75 12.47 -7.59 1.49
C TYR A 75 11.50 -8.49 0.71
N ASP A 76 11.64 -9.80 0.84
CA ASP A 76 10.87 -10.87 0.19
C ASP A 76 9.79 -11.47 1.12
N ASP A 77 9.59 -10.91 2.31
CA ASP A 77 8.53 -11.34 3.22
C ASP A 77 7.14 -11.08 2.58
N PRO A 78 6.19 -12.02 2.68
CA PRO A 78 4.86 -11.89 2.08
C PRO A 78 4.07 -10.66 2.56
N PHE A 79 4.43 -10.06 3.70
CA PHE A 79 3.87 -8.79 4.17
C PHE A 79 3.95 -7.70 3.08
N TRP A 80 5.08 -7.63 2.35
CA TRP A 80 5.27 -6.60 1.33
C TRP A 80 4.41 -6.80 0.09
N ASN A 81 3.77 -7.95 -0.11
CA ASN A 81 2.86 -8.16 -1.24
C ASN A 81 1.58 -7.33 -1.12
N THR A 82 1.19 -6.93 0.10
CA THR A 82 -0.08 -6.24 0.35
C THR A 82 0.06 -4.99 1.23
N HIS A 83 1.17 -4.84 1.95
CA HIS A 83 1.37 -3.74 2.90
C HIS A 83 2.51 -2.78 2.51
N TYR A 84 3.00 -2.84 1.27
CA TYR A 84 3.95 -1.84 0.76
C TYR A 84 3.23 -0.52 0.43
N PRO A 85 3.60 0.61 1.07
CA PRO A 85 2.91 1.88 0.87
C PRO A 85 2.85 2.37 -0.58
N PRO A 86 1.78 3.11 -0.93
CA PRO A 86 0.65 3.51 -0.06
C PRO A 86 -0.38 2.39 0.19
N ASN A 87 -0.80 2.24 1.45
CA ASN A 87 -1.82 1.25 1.87
C ASN A 87 -3.24 1.85 1.96
N GLY A 88 -3.49 2.97 1.28
CA GLY A 88 -4.75 3.69 1.41
C GLY A 88 -4.74 5.10 0.84
N TRP A 89 -5.93 5.69 0.72
CA TRP A 89 -6.09 7.03 0.17
C TRP A 89 -5.35 8.06 1.02
N ASN A 90 -4.49 8.87 0.38
CA ASN A 90 -3.66 9.88 1.03
C ASN A 90 -2.70 9.31 2.11
N CYS A 91 -2.37 8.02 2.05
CA CYS A 91 -1.29 7.44 2.85
C CYS A 91 0.05 8.11 2.52
N ARG A 92 0.83 8.42 3.57
CA ARG A 92 2.17 9.06 3.48
C ARG A 92 3.28 8.19 4.08
N CYS A 93 2.97 6.93 4.39
CA CYS A 93 3.96 5.99 4.89
C CYS A 93 4.98 5.68 3.79
N ARG A 94 6.16 5.25 4.18
CA ARG A 94 7.27 4.87 3.28
C ARG A 94 8.00 3.66 3.82
N VAL A 95 8.89 3.10 3.02
CA VAL A 95 9.78 2.01 3.42
C VAL A 95 11.23 2.49 3.45
N ARG A 96 11.95 2.11 4.49
CA ARG A 96 13.39 2.37 4.65
C ARG A 96 14.16 1.05 4.56
N PRO A 97 15.04 0.86 3.56
CA PRO A 97 15.92 -0.30 3.51
C PRO A 97 17.04 -0.14 4.55
N LEU A 98 17.42 -1.24 5.20
CA LEU A 98 18.40 -1.32 6.27
C LEU A 98 19.38 -2.47 5.99
N SER A 99 20.66 -2.21 6.22
CA SER A 99 21.69 -3.25 6.34
C SER A 99 21.60 -3.95 7.69
N GLN A 100 22.24 -5.11 7.84
CA GLN A 100 22.35 -5.81 9.13
C GLN A 100 22.96 -4.90 10.21
N THR A 101 24.08 -4.25 9.93
CA THR A 101 24.73 -3.33 10.89
C THR A 101 23.80 -2.21 11.34
N ARG A 102 22.97 -1.67 10.43
CA ARG A 102 22.04 -0.60 10.79
C ARG A 102 20.84 -1.13 11.60
N LEU A 103 20.35 -2.33 11.27
CA LEU A 103 19.33 -3.02 12.05
C LEU A 103 19.80 -3.20 13.51
N ASP A 104 21.00 -3.74 13.68
CA ASP A 104 21.61 -4.02 14.99
C ASP A 104 21.86 -2.73 15.77
N ALA A 105 22.44 -1.70 15.12
CA ALA A 105 22.69 -0.40 15.74
C ALA A 105 21.40 0.32 16.18
N MET A 106 20.26 0.00 15.58
CA MET A 106 18.96 0.52 15.96
C MET A 106 18.23 -0.36 16.98
N GLY A 107 18.78 -1.53 17.33
CA GLY A 107 18.14 -2.50 18.23
C GLY A 107 16.81 -3.04 17.72
N LEU A 108 16.65 -3.14 16.39
CA LEU A 108 15.40 -3.60 15.77
C LEU A 108 15.44 -5.12 15.55
N SER A 109 14.29 -5.77 15.72
CA SER A 109 14.09 -7.17 15.36
C SER A 109 13.33 -7.31 14.05
N VAL A 110 13.60 -8.41 13.34
CA VAL A 110 12.90 -8.77 12.11
C VAL A 110 11.64 -9.55 12.46
N SER A 111 10.50 -9.06 12.00
CA SER A 111 9.18 -9.70 12.06
C SER A 111 8.96 -10.62 10.84
N SER A 112 7.95 -11.48 10.93
CA SER A 112 7.54 -12.39 9.85
C SER A 112 6.08 -12.14 9.50
N GLY A 113 5.75 -12.02 8.22
CA GLY A 113 4.37 -11.98 7.75
C GLY A 113 3.73 -13.36 7.58
N GLN A 114 4.52 -14.43 7.52
CA GLN A 114 4.09 -15.74 7.04
C GLN A 114 2.85 -16.32 7.77
N ASP A 115 2.79 -16.14 9.09
CA ASP A 115 1.71 -16.67 9.95
C ASP A 115 0.80 -15.56 10.50
N HIS A 116 0.95 -14.33 9.99
CA HIS A 116 0.25 -13.14 10.48
C HIS A 116 -0.65 -12.51 9.41
N LEU A 117 -0.77 -13.12 8.23
CA LEU A 117 -1.56 -12.61 7.12
C LEU A 117 -2.83 -13.44 6.92
N SER A 118 -3.97 -12.76 6.84
CA SER A 118 -5.27 -13.38 6.53
C SER A 118 -5.99 -12.60 5.44
N THR A 119 -6.48 -13.29 4.41
CA THR A 119 -7.18 -12.67 3.27
C THR A 119 -8.66 -12.99 3.33
N ARG A 120 -9.49 -11.97 3.12
CA ARG A 120 -10.94 -12.10 2.95
C ARG A 120 -11.43 -11.21 1.81
N ASN A 121 -12.49 -11.63 1.15
CA ASN A 121 -13.20 -10.75 0.22
C ASN A 121 -14.04 -9.74 1.01
N VAL A 122 -14.02 -8.49 0.56
CA VAL A 122 -14.87 -7.42 1.08
C VAL A 122 -15.53 -6.69 -0.07
N GLU A 123 -16.72 -6.15 0.20
CA GLU A 123 -17.41 -5.28 -0.73
C GLU A 123 -16.59 -4.00 -0.97
N ALA A 124 -16.15 -3.79 -2.21
CA ALA A 124 -15.40 -2.62 -2.65
C ALA A 124 -16.30 -1.49 -3.15
N GLY A 125 -17.56 -1.81 -3.45
CA GLY A 125 -18.61 -0.86 -3.78
C GLY A 125 -19.68 -1.48 -4.69
N VAL A 126 -20.77 -0.74 -4.83
CA VAL A 126 -21.87 -1.08 -5.74
C VAL A 126 -21.77 -0.21 -6.98
N ASP A 127 -21.78 -0.84 -8.15
CA ASP A 127 -21.93 -0.12 -9.40
C ASP A 127 -23.32 0.55 -9.42
N LYS A 128 -23.35 1.88 -9.41
CA LYS A 128 -24.61 2.64 -9.33
C LYS A 128 -25.49 2.47 -10.56
N GLN A 129 -24.95 2.06 -11.70
CA GLN A 129 -25.72 1.88 -12.93
C GLN A 129 -26.32 0.47 -13.03
N THR A 130 -25.62 -0.55 -12.54
CA THR A 130 -26.06 -1.95 -12.68
C THR A 130 -26.56 -2.57 -11.37
N GLY A 131 -26.26 -1.96 -10.22
CA GLY A 131 -26.51 -2.53 -8.90
C GLY A 131 -25.55 -3.65 -8.53
N GLU A 132 -24.53 -3.94 -9.35
CA GLU A 132 -23.58 -5.02 -9.12
C GLU A 132 -22.63 -4.71 -7.95
N VAL A 133 -22.56 -5.61 -6.98
CA VAL A 133 -21.61 -5.55 -5.87
C VAL A 133 -20.25 -6.06 -6.33
N ARG A 134 -19.22 -5.21 -6.32
CA ARG A 134 -17.86 -5.61 -6.63
C ARG A 134 -17.14 -6.00 -5.34
N GLU A 135 -16.74 -7.27 -5.25
CA GLU A 135 -15.87 -7.73 -4.16
C GLU A 135 -14.40 -7.63 -4.54
N MET A 136 -13.56 -7.35 -3.55
CA MET A 136 -12.10 -7.37 -3.71
C MET A 136 -11.45 -8.08 -2.52
N PRO A 137 -10.37 -8.85 -2.75
CA PRO A 137 -9.59 -9.44 -1.66
C PRO A 137 -8.85 -8.33 -0.90
N VAL A 138 -8.88 -8.40 0.43
CA VAL A 138 -8.05 -7.60 1.33
C VAL A 138 -7.33 -8.49 2.32
N THR A 139 -6.04 -8.26 2.48
CA THR A 139 -5.18 -8.99 3.40
C THR A 139 -4.93 -8.16 4.65
N THR A 140 -5.19 -8.76 5.81
CA THR A 140 -4.95 -8.16 7.12
C THR A 140 -3.69 -8.76 7.72
N TYR A 141 -2.76 -7.91 8.15
CA TYR A 141 -1.68 -8.29 9.05
C TYR A 141 -2.16 -8.23 10.51
N SER A 142 -1.89 -9.28 11.29
CA SER A 142 -2.14 -9.32 12.73
C SER A 142 -1.15 -10.22 13.47
N ASP A 143 -0.37 -9.65 14.39
CA ASP A 143 0.61 -10.36 15.25
C ASP A 143 0.11 -10.59 16.68
N GLY A 144 -1.19 -10.39 16.91
CA GLY A 144 -1.83 -10.45 18.22
C GLY A 144 -1.71 -9.17 19.05
N THR A 145 -0.75 -8.29 18.72
CA THR A 145 -0.60 -6.97 19.36
C THR A 145 -1.05 -5.84 18.44
N ARG A 146 -0.75 -5.98 17.15
CA ARG A 146 -0.95 -5.00 16.10
C ARG A 146 -1.83 -5.61 15.04
N THR A 147 -2.73 -4.81 14.49
CA THR A 147 -3.59 -5.22 13.37
C THR A 147 -3.67 -4.08 12.36
N MET A 148 -3.52 -4.40 11.09
CA MET A 148 -3.68 -3.43 10.01
C MET A 148 -4.22 -4.13 8.76
N THR A 149 -5.25 -3.53 8.16
CA THR A 149 -5.78 -3.91 6.86
C THR A 149 -5.63 -2.68 5.95
N PRO A 150 -4.98 -2.78 4.78
CA PRO A 150 -5.01 -1.74 3.77
C PRO A 150 -6.44 -1.37 3.38
N ASP A 151 -6.66 -0.12 2.96
CA ASP A 151 -7.96 0.30 2.44
C ASP A 151 -8.35 -0.60 1.25
N VAL A 152 -9.65 -0.79 1.00
CA VAL A 152 -10.11 -1.57 -0.15
C VAL A 152 -9.57 -0.97 -1.46
N GLY A 153 -9.05 -1.82 -2.34
CA GLY A 153 -8.34 -1.40 -3.55
C GLY A 153 -6.86 -1.01 -3.33
N TRP A 154 -6.36 -1.08 -2.09
CA TRP A 154 -4.95 -0.81 -1.74
C TRP A 154 -4.21 -2.02 -1.13
N SER A 155 -4.86 -3.20 -1.10
CA SER A 155 -4.27 -4.45 -0.61
C SER A 155 -3.40 -5.13 -1.67
N TYR A 156 -2.35 -4.43 -2.12
CA TYR A 156 -1.35 -4.92 -3.07
C TYR A 156 -0.04 -4.14 -2.85
N ASN A 157 1.01 -4.44 -3.62
CA ASN A 157 2.26 -3.68 -3.63
C ASN A 157 2.29 -2.71 -4.82
N PRO A 158 2.06 -1.40 -4.62
CA PRO A 158 2.10 -0.42 -5.71
C PRO A 158 3.47 -0.26 -6.35
N GLY A 159 4.54 -0.55 -5.59
CA GLY A 159 5.90 -0.47 -6.10
C GLY A 159 6.22 -1.59 -7.08
N SER A 160 5.85 -2.82 -6.74
CA SER A 160 5.97 -3.98 -7.63
C SER A 160 5.05 -3.87 -8.85
N ALA A 161 3.78 -3.49 -8.64
CA ALA A 161 2.77 -3.42 -9.70
C ALA A 161 3.12 -2.45 -10.84
N ALA A 162 3.92 -1.41 -10.57
CA ALA A 162 4.35 -0.44 -11.58
C ALA A 162 5.27 -1.04 -12.67
N PHE A 163 5.91 -2.18 -12.42
CA PHE A 163 6.90 -2.78 -13.32
C PHE A 163 6.55 -4.22 -13.77
N GLY A 164 5.35 -4.71 -13.41
CA GLY A 164 4.89 -6.06 -13.76
C GLY A 164 5.34 -7.15 -12.78
N THR A 165 5.13 -8.42 -13.14
CA THR A 165 5.36 -9.58 -12.27
C THR A 165 6.82 -10.04 -12.20
N ASP A 166 7.71 -9.49 -13.01
CA ASP A 166 9.07 -10.01 -13.14
C ASP A 166 10.08 -9.20 -12.31
N GLN A 167 10.17 -9.53 -11.02
CA GLN A 167 11.19 -8.97 -10.13
C GLN A 167 12.63 -9.23 -10.62
N ALA A 168 12.86 -10.26 -11.45
CA ALA A 168 14.17 -10.51 -12.03
C ALA A 168 14.50 -9.52 -13.17
N LEU A 169 13.50 -9.02 -13.90
CA LEU A 169 13.68 -7.93 -14.86
C LEU A 169 13.99 -6.60 -14.17
N LEU A 170 13.38 -6.32 -13.01
CA LEU A 170 13.68 -5.12 -12.22
C LEU A 170 15.17 -4.97 -11.90
N ARG A 171 15.86 -6.09 -11.58
CA ARG A 171 17.32 -6.11 -11.36
C ARG A 171 18.17 -5.94 -12.62
N LYS A 172 17.60 -6.13 -13.81
CA LYS A 172 18.30 -6.05 -15.12
C LYS A 172 18.07 -4.73 -15.86
N LEU A 173 17.08 -3.93 -15.47
CA LEU A 173 16.63 -2.74 -16.19
C LEU A 173 17.48 -1.48 -15.94
N ILE A 174 18.55 -1.57 -15.15
CA ILE A 174 19.52 -0.49 -14.90
C ILE A 174 20.93 -1.06 -14.95
#